data_AF-R6DJZ2-F1
#
_entry.id   AF-R6DJZ2-F1
#
_cell.length_a   1.000
_cell.length_b   1.000
_cell.length_c   1.000
_cell.angle_alpha   90.00
_cell.angle_beta   90.00
_cell.angle_gamma   90.00
#
_symmetry.space_group_name_H-M   'P 1'
#
loop_
_entity.id
_entity.type
_entity.pdbx_description
1 polymer ?
#
loop_
_entity_poly.entity_id
_entity_poly.type
_entity_poly.pdbx_seq_one_letter_code
_entity_poly.pdbx_strand_id
1 'polypeptide(L)'
;MEEKEMTNKKPRRRTILKVISLIIFLVAVTLLTICGTVRYTCGYEALYYGKYYAWGIYPPIIGLIASIVLFIVAVFGKKGRKICGIICAAIIVLTFPYIDCLDYILSKPYKTFSTSTWNGDYHFRHYMIDDFEKKYDLVGMDIEDVKKLFSEPDQTYTQKDGYLCYFIGNEYLWHKTYEIYYNSEGKVTSTKIGVS
;
A
#
# COMPACT_ATOMS: atom_id res chain seq x y z
N MET A 1 -30.77 15.04 -50.56
CA MET A 1 -29.36 15.28 -50.10
C MET A 1 -29.18 14.95 -48.62
N GLU A 2 -30.20 15.12 -47.78
CA GLU A 2 -30.13 14.89 -46.31
C GLU A 2 -29.94 13.43 -45.87
N GLU A 3 -30.41 12.45 -46.64
CA GLU A 3 -30.34 11.03 -46.23
C GLU A 3 -28.91 10.44 -46.29
N LYS A 4 -28.06 10.96 -47.19
CA LYS A 4 -26.63 10.60 -47.27
C LYS A 4 -25.79 11.28 -46.17
N GLU A 5 -26.20 12.44 -45.68
CA GLU A 5 -25.53 13.10 -44.54
C GLU A 5 -25.81 12.40 -43.21
N MET A 6 -27.06 11.97 -42.97
CA MET A 6 -27.43 11.26 -41.74
C MET A 6 -26.78 9.88 -41.60
N THR A 7 -26.59 9.17 -42.71
CA THR A 7 -25.96 7.84 -42.73
C THR A 7 -24.45 7.91 -42.49
N ASN A 8 -23.77 8.96 -42.96
CA ASN A 8 -22.33 9.18 -42.73
C ASN A 8 -22.01 9.67 -41.29
N LYS A 9 -22.96 10.34 -40.63
CA LYS A 9 -22.83 10.80 -39.23
C LYS A 9 -22.81 9.67 -38.19
N LYS A 10 -23.56 8.59 -38.42
CA LYS A 10 -23.66 7.43 -37.51
C LYS A 10 -22.32 6.69 -37.27
N PRO A 11 -21.56 6.26 -38.29
CA PRO A 11 -20.27 5.59 -38.09
C PRO A 11 -19.23 6.54 -37.49
N ARG A 12 -19.23 7.82 -37.89
CA ARG A 12 -18.36 8.85 -37.31
C ARG A 12 -18.62 9.06 -35.81
N ARG A 13 -19.89 9.18 -35.40
CA ARG A 13 -20.29 9.29 -33.99
C ARG A 13 -19.89 8.05 -33.17
N ARG A 14 -20.04 6.85 -33.74
CA ARG A 14 -19.66 5.59 -33.07
C ARG A 14 -18.15 5.49 -32.85
N THR A 15 -17.34 5.92 -33.81
CA THR A 15 -15.88 5.97 -33.67
C THR A 15 -15.45 7.02 -32.64
N ILE A 16 -16.07 8.21 -32.65
CA ILE A 16 -15.82 9.25 -31.66
C ILE A 16 -16.09 8.73 -30.24
N LEU A 17 -17.22 8.07 -30.01
CA LEU A 17 -17.54 7.49 -28.69
C LEU A 17 -16.52 6.45 -28.21
N LYS A 18 -15.98 5.64 -29.12
CA LYS A 18 -14.93 4.67 -28.81
C LYS A 18 -13.63 5.34 -28.39
N VAL A 19 -13.24 6.41 -29.07
CA VAL A 19 -12.06 7.21 -28.74
C VAL A 19 -12.24 7.89 -27.39
N ILE A 20 -13.41 8.50 -27.13
CA ILE A 20 -13.73 9.10 -25.83
C ILE A 20 -13.65 8.04 -24.72
N SER A 21 -14.22 6.85 -24.94
CA SER A 21 -14.15 5.75 -23.97
C SER A 21 -12.72 5.30 -23.68
N LEU A 22 -11.83 5.31 -24.67
CA LEU A 22 -10.40 5.03 -24.48
C LEU A 22 -9.72 6.12 -23.67
N ILE A 23 -10.00 7.39 -23.95
CA ILE A 23 -9.44 8.51 -23.18
C ILE A 23 -9.88 8.42 -21.71
N ILE A 24 -11.16 8.19 -21.44
CA ILE A 24 -11.68 8.03 -20.08
C ILE A 24 -11.00 6.86 -19.37
N PHE A 25 -10.85 5.72 -20.06
CA PHE A 25 -10.17 4.56 -19.50
C PHE A 25 -8.71 4.84 -19.17
N LEU A 26 -7.97 5.51 -20.07
CA LEU A 26 -6.57 5.88 -19.82
C LEU A 26 -6.46 6.83 -18.63
N VAL A 27 -7.33 7.84 -18.53
CA VAL A 27 -7.37 8.74 -17.36
C VAL A 27 -7.64 7.97 -16.08
N ALA A 28 -8.63 7.06 -16.08
CA ALA A 28 -8.95 6.24 -14.92
C ALA A 28 -7.78 5.34 -14.50
N VAL A 29 -7.12 4.69 -15.47
CA VAL A 29 -5.92 3.87 -15.22
C VAL A 29 -4.78 4.71 -14.66
N THR A 30 -4.52 5.90 -15.21
CA THR A 30 -3.48 6.80 -14.68
C THR A 30 -3.77 7.20 -13.23
N LEU A 31 -5.01 7.57 -12.89
CA LEU A 31 -5.39 7.89 -11.52
C LEU A 31 -5.23 6.69 -10.59
N LEU A 32 -5.63 5.50 -11.03
CA LEU A 32 -5.45 4.26 -10.28
C LEU A 32 -3.97 3.93 -10.07
N THR A 33 -3.12 4.12 -11.07
CA THR A 33 -1.67 3.94 -10.94
C THR A 33 -1.11 4.90 -9.91
N ILE A 34 -1.45 6.20 -9.96
CA ILE A 34 -0.97 7.18 -8.97
C ILE A 34 -1.38 6.77 -7.55
N CYS A 35 -2.66 6.43 -7.34
CA CYS A 35 -3.14 5.97 -6.04
C CYS A 35 -2.44 4.67 -5.59
N GLY A 36 -2.25 3.74 -6.53
CA GLY A 36 -1.56 2.48 -6.30
C GLY A 36 -0.09 2.69 -5.94
N THR A 37 0.62 3.60 -6.62
CA THR A 37 2.02 3.91 -6.33
C THR A 37 2.18 4.50 -4.94
N VAL A 38 1.31 5.43 -4.54
CA VAL A 38 1.34 6.00 -3.18
C VAL A 38 1.13 4.90 -2.12
N ARG A 39 0.16 4.01 -2.34
CA ARG A 39 -0.06 2.87 -1.43
C ARG A 39 1.10 1.88 -1.45
N TYR A 40 1.76 1.71 -2.60
CA TYR A 40 2.91 0.83 -2.80
C TYR A 40 4.17 1.33 -2.09
N THR A 41 4.48 2.62 -2.19
CA THR A 41 5.67 3.21 -1.57
C THR A 41 5.52 3.38 -0.06
N CYS A 42 4.29 3.46 0.45
CA CYS A 42 4.03 3.89 1.82
C CYS A 42 3.15 2.95 2.65
N GLY A 43 2.67 1.83 2.10
CA GLY A 43 1.76 0.92 2.78
C GLY A 43 2.06 -0.56 2.58
N TYR A 44 3.06 -0.90 1.75
CA TYR A 44 3.51 -2.26 1.51
C TYR A 44 5.03 -2.36 1.64
N GLU A 45 5.53 -2.17 2.86
CA GLU A 45 6.96 -2.03 3.09
C GLU A 45 7.72 -3.35 2.82
N ALA A 46 7.11 -4.50 3.07
CA ALA A 46 7.69 -5.80 2.69
C ALA A 46 7.82 -5.96 1.17
N LEU A 47 6.92 -5.35 0.39
CA LEU A 47 7.00 -5.31 -1.07
C LEU A 47 7.98 -4.28 -1.61
N TYR A 48 8.20 -3.16 -0.91
CA TYR A 48 9.04 -2.08 -1.42
C TYR A 48 10.50 -2.20 -0.94
N TYR A 49 10.70 -2.41 0.36
CA TYR A 49 12.01 -2.48 1.00
C TYR A 49 12.50 -3.92 1.20
N GLY A 50 11.59 -4.90 1.10
CA GLY A 50 11.91 -6.31 1.33
C GLY A 50 12.76 -6.95 0.23
N LYS A 51 13.35 -8.10 0.56
CA LYS A 51 14.25 -8.86 -0.33
C LYS A 51 13.64 -9.21 -1.70
N TYR A 52 12.31 -9.32 -1.77
CA TYR A 52 11.57 -9.76 -2.95
C TYR A 52 10.87 -8.62 -3.68
N TYR A 53 11.36 -7.37 -3.56
CA TYR A 53 10.67 -6.19 -4.08
C TYR A 53 10.28 -6.27 -5.57
N ALA A 54 11.11 -6.92 -6.39
CA ALA A 54 10.84 -7.15 -7.80
C ALA A 54 9.50 -7.88 -8.05
N TRP A 55 9.11 -8.79 -7.16
CA TRP A 55 7.86 -9.55 -7.24
C TRP A 55 6.62 -8.69 -6.94
N GLY A 56 6.80 -7.57 -6.25
CA GLY A 56 5.74 -6.58 -6.05
C GLY A 56 5.59 -5.60 -7.21
N ILE A 57 6.70 -5.25 -7.88
CA ILE A 57 6.69 -4.21 -8.93
C ILE A 57 6.23 -4.75 -10.29
N TYR A 58 6.80 -5.87 -10.74
CA TYR A 58 6.60 -6.30 -12.14
C TYR A 58 5.19 -6.82 -12.44
N PRO A 59 4.55 -7.66 -11.60
CA PRO A 59 3.23 -8.20 -11.92
C PRO A 59 2.13 -7.14 -12.09
N PRO A 60 2.02 -6.10 -11.25
CA PRO A 60 1.08 -5.00 -11.49
C PRO A 60 1.34 -4.25 -12.80
N ILE A 61 2.60 -4.00 -13.16
CA ILE A 61 2.95 -3.33 -14.43
C ILE A 61 2.53 -4.19 -15.63
N ILE A 62 2.81 -5.49 -15.59
CA ILE A 62 2.41 -6.44 -16.64
C ILE A 62 0.88 -6.49 -16.74
N GLY A 63 0.18 -6.56 -15.60
CA GLY A 63 -1.29 -6.51 -15.53
C GLY A 63 -1.86 -5.23 -16.13
N LEU A 64 -1.25 -4.07 -15.84
CA LEU A 64 -1.66 -2.78 -16.38
C LEU A 64 -1.53 -2.75 -17.91
N ILE A 65 -0.39 -3.16 -18.46
CA ILE A 65 -0.17 -3.24 -19.91
C ILE A 65 -1.19 -4.19 -20.54
N ALA A 66 -1.40 -5.37 -19.95
CA ALA A 66 -2.40 -6.33 -20.41
C ALA A 66 -3.82 -5.74 -20.39
N SER A 67 -4.17 -4.98 -19.35
CA SER A 67 -5.49 -4.34 -19.23
C SER A 67 -5.73 -3.32 -20.35
N ILE A 68 -4.72 -2.53 -20.73
CA ILE A 68 -4.79 -1.56 -21.83
C ILE A 68 -4.99 -2.29 -23.16
N VAL A 69 -4.20 -3.32 -23.43
CA VAL A 69 -4.32 -4.13 -24.66
C VAL A 69 -5.71 -4.76 -24.75
N LEU A 70 -6.19 -5.38 -23.68
CA LEU A 70 -7.51 -6.00 -23.62
C LEU A 70 -8.64 -4.98 -23.79
N PHE A 71 -8.49 -3.77 -23.24
CA PHE A 71 -9.46 -2.70 -23.42
C PHE A 71 -9.53 -2.23 -24.87
N ILE A 72 -8.39 -2.07 -25.54
CA ILE A 72 -8.33 -1.75 -26.98
C ILE A 72 -9.07 -2.81 -27.78
N VAL A 73 -8.85 -4.10 -27.49
CA VAL A 73 -9.58 -5.21 -28.14
C VAL A 73 -11.07 -5.18 -27.79
N ALA A 74 -11.46 -4.83 -26.56
CA ALA A 74 -12.86 -4.72 -26.16
C ALA A 74 -13.62 -3.60 -26.91
N VAL A 75 -12.93 -2.50 -27.22
CA VAL A 75 -13.53 -1.33 -27.90
C VAL A 75 -13.48 -1.46 -29.42
N PHE A 76 -12.36 -1.90 -29.98
CA PHE A 76 -12.11 -1.91 -31.42
C PHE A 76 -12.15 -3.30 -32.06
N GLY A 77 -12.02 -4.37 -31.28
CA GLY A 77 -11.99 -5.75 -31.76
C GLY A 77 -13.33 -6.23 -32.33
N LYS A 78 -13.24 -7.13 -33.32
CA LYS A 78 -14.41 -7.72 -34.01
C LYS A 78 -14.92 -8.99 -33.32
N LYS A 79 -14.03 -9.79 -32.72
CA LYS A 79 -14.34 -11.05 -32.02
C LYS A 79 -13.88 -10.98 -30.56
N GLY A 80 -14.56 -11.67 -29.66
CA GLY A 80 -14.12 -11.80 -28.25
C GLY A 80 -14.25 -10.54 -27.38
N ARG A 81 -14.74 -9.42 -27.92
CA ARG A 81 -14.74 -8.11 -27.24
C ARG A 81 -15.34 -8.09 -25.83
N LYS A 82 -16.41 -8.88 -25.60
CA LYS A 82 -17.07 -8.96 -24.28
C LYS A 82 -16.16 -9.66 -23.26
N ILE A 83 -15.53 -10.76 -23.67
CA ILE A 83 -14.59 -11.52 -22.84
C ILE A 83 -13.38 -10.65 -22.51
N CYS A 84 -12.80 -9.95 -23.49
CA CYS A 84 -11.68 -9.04 -23.26
C CYS A 84 -12.05 -7.91 -22.27
N GLY A 85 -13.25 -7.35 -22.37
CA GLY A 85 -13.74 -6.35 -21.42
C GLY A 85 -13.88 -6.89 -20.00
N ILE A 86 -14.41 -8.11 -19.84
CA ILE A 86 -14.53 -8.77 -18.53
C ILE A 86 -13.15 -9.05 -17.92
N ILE A 87 -12.21 -9.60 -18.71
CA ILE A 87 -10.85 -9.89 -18.23
C ILE A 87 -10.12 -8.58 -17.87
N CYS A 88 -10.26 -7.54 -18.68
CA CYS A 88 -9.71 -6.21 -18.38
C CYS A 88 -10.22 -5.69 -17.02
N ALA A 89 -11.53 -5.72 -16.79
CA ALA A 89 -12.12 -5.31 -15.53
C ALA A 89 -11.64 -6.19 -14.36
N ALA A 90 -11.55 -7.50 -14.55
CA ALA A 90 -11.07 -8.43 -13.54
C ALA A 90 -9.62 -8.15 -13.14
N ILE A 91 -8.72 -7.90 -14.10
CA ILE A 91 -7.32 -7.55 -13.80
C ILE A 91 -7.26 -6.30 -12.92
N ILE A 92 -8.00 -5.24 -13.27
CA ILE A 92 -8.00 -3.99 -12.51
C ILE A 92 -8.51 -4.21 -11.08
N VAL A 93 -9.66 -4.88 -10.94
CA VAL A 93 -10.30 -5.11 -9.63
C VAL A 93 -9.45 -6.02 -8.75
N LEU A 94 -8.83 -7.06 -9.32
CA LEU A 94 -8.04 -8.03 -8.57
C LEU A 94 -6.61 -7.57 -8.27
N THR A 95 -6.14 -6.46 -8.85
CA THR A 95 -4.78 -5.96 -8.60
C THR A 95 -4.58 -5.57 -7.14
N PHE A 96 -5.54 -4.87 -6.52
CA PHE A 96 -5.44 -4.48 -5.11
C PHE A 96 -5.39 -5.65 -4.13
N PRO A 97 -6.34 -6.61 -4.13
CA PRO A 97 -6.28 -7.76 -3.24
C PRO A 97 -5.06 -8.65 -3.51
N TYR A 98 -4.59 -8.72 -4.77
CA TYR A 98 -3.33 -9.39 -5.09
C TYR A 98 -2.14 -8.76 -4.35
N ILE A 99 -2.01 -7.43 -4.37
CA ILE A 99 -0.92 -6.72 -3.68
C ILE A 99 -1.03 -6.91 -2.17
N ASP A 100 -2.24 -6.79 -1.59
CA ASP A 100 -2.49 -7.03 -0.16
C ASP A 100 -2.06 -8.45 0.26
N CYS A 101 -2.44 -9.47 -0.53
CA CYS A 101 -2.04 -10.86 -0.28
C CYS A 101 -0.53 -11.05 -0.39
N LEU A 102 0.11 -10.41 -1.36
CA LEU A 102 1.54 -10.55 -1.57
C LEU A 102 2.33 -9.93 -0.43
N ASP A 103 1.95 -8.73 0.04
CA ASP A 103 2.56 -8.10 1.22
C ASP A 103 2.38 -8.97 2.47
N TYR A 104 1.18 -9.53 2.69
CA TYR A 104 0.95 -10.45 3.80
C TYR A 104 1.86 -11.69 3.76
N ILE A 105 2.12 -12.25 2.58
CA ILE A 105 3.00 -13.42 2.42
C ILE A 105 4.45 -13.01 2.66
N LEU A 106 4.89 -11.90 2.06
CA LEU A 106 6.28 -11.44 2.12
C LEU A 106 6.65 -10.83 3.47
N SER A 107 5.68 -10.35 4.25
CA SER A 107 5.90 -9.79 5.58
C SER A 107 6.17 -10.84 6.66
N LYS A 108 5.84 -12.12 6.41
CA LYS A 108 6.01 -13.21 7.40
C LYS A 108 7.38 -13.26 8.08
N PRO A 109 8.52 -13.11 7.38
CA PRO A 109 9.84 -13.14 8.01
C PRO A 109 10.08 -12.01 9.02
N TYR A 110 9.28 -10.94 8.93
CA TYR A 110 9.42 -9.74 9.76
C TYR A 110 8.42 -9.69 10.92
N LYS A 111 7.64 -10.74 11.17
CA LYS A 111 6.61 -10.72 12.22
C LYS A 111 7.10 -11.07 13.62
N THR A 112 8.27 -11.69 13.74
CA THR A 112 8.82 -12.11 15.04
C THR A 112 9.67 -11.00 15.63
N PHE A 113 9.34 -10.58 16.84
CA PHE A 113 10.12 -9.57 17.54
C PHE A 113 11.40 -10.16 18.16
N SER A 114 12.52 -9.53 17.85
CA SER A 114 13.74 -9.58 18.64
C SER A 114 14.41 -8.22 18.61
N THR A 115 15.23 -7.89 19.61
CA THR A 115 16.00 -6.64 19.61
C THR A 115 16.87 -6.52 18.34
N SER A 116 17.43 -7.63 17.86
CA SER A 116 18.21 -7.62 16.61
C SER A 116 17.39 -7.33 15.35
N THR A 117 16.16 -7.85 15.26
CA THR A 117 15.29 -7.63 14.11
C THR A 117 14.65 -6.24 14.14
N TRP A 118 14.28 -5.77 15.33
CA TRP A 118 13.83 -4.39 15.56
C TRP A 118 14.88 -3.36 15.15
N ASN A 119 16.15 -3.61 15.48
CA ASN A 119 17.25 -2.70 15.17
C ASN A 119 17.73 -2.80 13.71
N GLY A 120 17.17 -3.71 12.91
CA GLY A 120 17.59 -3.94 11.53
C GLY A 120 17.15 -2.82 10.60
N ASP A 121 15.85 -2.72 10.35
CA ASP A 121 15.26 -1.70 9.48
C ASP A 121 13.89 -1.29 10.04
N TYR A 122 13.68 0.02 10.20
CA TYR A 122 12.46 0.55 10.77
C TYR A 122 11.23 0.29 9.88
N HIS A 123 11.41 0.11 8.58
CA HIS A 123 10.37 -0.24 7.60
C HIS A 123 9.67 -1.59 7.87
N PHE A 124 10.17 -2.39 8.80
CA PHE A 124 9.57 -3.69 9.09
C PHE A 124 9.06 -3.82 10.52
N ARG A 125 9.32 -2.85 11.39
CA ARG A 125 8.98 -2.92 12.81
C ARG A 125 7.48 -3.00 13.06
N HIS A 126 6.66 -2.36 12.22
CA HIS A 126 5.19 -2.44 12.37
C HIS A 126 4.66 -3.87 12.22
N TYR A 127 5.36 -4.76 11.51
CA TYR A 127 4.98 -6.18 11.41
C TYR A 127 5.23 -6.95 12.72
N MET A 128 6.08 -6.43 13.61
CA MET A 128 6.50 -7.07 14.87
C MET A 128 5.68 -6.63 16.08
N ILE A 129 4.88 -5.55 15.97
CA ILE A 129 4.18 -4.94 17.10
C ILE A 129 3.26 -5.93 17.81
N ASP A 130 2.48 -6.70 17.07
CA ASP A 130 1.57 -7.70 17.65
C ASP A 130 2.32 -8.77 18.47
N ASP A 131 3.47 -9.25 17.97
CA ASP A 131 4.30 -10.24 18.68
C ASP A 131 4.96 -9.63 19.91
N PHE A 132 5.41 -8.38 19.79
CA PHE A 132 6.02 -7.61 20.86
C PHE A 132 5.04 -7.33 22.02
N GLU A 133 3.87 -6.76 21.73
CA GLU A 133 2.85 -6.44 22.74
C GLU A 133 2.36 -7.72 23.45
N LYS A 134 2.20 -8.81 22.72
CA LYS A 134 1.83 -10.12 23.29
C LYS A 134 2.90 -10.68 24.23
N LYS A 135 4.18 -10.41 23.97
CA LYS A 135 5.30 -10.99 24.73
C LYS A 135 5.61 -10.24 26.02
N TYR A 136 5.48 -8.91 26.04
CA TYR A 136 6.00 -8.08 27.12
C TYR A 136 4.97 -7.32 27.95
N ASP A 137 3.70 -7.22 27.52
CA ASP A 137 2.63 -6.51 28.24
C ASP A 137 3.09 -5.23 28.94
N LEU A 138 3.27 -4.16 28.16
CA LEU A 138 4.06 -3.02 28.62
C LEU A 138 3.41 -2.20 29.73
N VAL A 139 2.09 -2.25 29.88
CA VAL A 139 1.36 -1.38 30.80
C VAL A 139 1.77 -1.69 32.24
N GLY A 140 2.24 -0.68 32.97
CA GLY A 140 2.77 -0.80 34.32
C GLY A 140 4.26 -1.13 34.41
N MET A 141 4.94 -1.43 33.31
CA MET A 141 6.39 -1.63 33.32
C MET A 141 7.14 -0.32 33.55
N ASP A 142 8.37 -0.43 34.07
CA ASP A 142 9.29 0.68 34.20
C ASP A 142 9.86 1.09 32.84
N ILE A 143 9.89 2.39 32.55
CA ILE A 143 10.37 2.91 31.27
C ILE A 143 11.84 2.59 31.03
N GLU A 144 12.66 2.49 32.08
CA GLU A 144 14.06 2.11 31.95
C GLU A 144 14.23 0.63 31.59
N ASP A 145 13.29 -0.23 31.98
CA ASP A 145 13.27 -1.62 31.54
C ASP A 145 12.74 -1.76 30.11
N VAL A 146 11.74 -0.96 29.73
CA VAL A 146 11.25 -0.87 28.35
C VAL A 146 12.38 -0.45 27.40
N LYS A 147 13.16 0.58 27.76
CA LYS A 147 14.31 1.05 26.96
C LYS A 147 15.37 -0.03 26.72
N LYS A 148 15.50 -1.02 27.62
CA LYS A 148 16.42 -2.15 27.43
C LYS A 148 15.91 -3.20 26.44
N LEU A 149 14.59 -3.24 26.18
CA LEU A 149 13.99 -4.17 25.21
C LEU A 149 14.25 -3.73 23.77
N PHE A 150 14.35 -2.41 23.57
CA PHE A 150 14.58 -1.74 22.30
C PHE A 150 16.02 -1.24 22.17
N SER A 151 16.42 -0.79 20.97
CA SER A 151 17.52 0.17 20.84
C SER A 151 17.13 1.54 21.41
N GLU A 152 18.09 2.48 21.39
CA GLU A 152 17.79 3.89 21.59
C GLU A 152 16.59 4.33 20.70
N PRO A 153 15.66 5.14 21.24
CA PRO A 153 14.50 5.61 20.50
C PRO A 153 14.89 6.58 19.38
N ASP A 154 14.17 6.52 18.27
CA ASP A 154 14.41 7.40 17.11
C ASP A 154 14.12 8.86 17.47
N GLN A 155 13.13 9.09 18.34
CA GLN A 155 12.84 10.40 18.94
C GLN A 155 12.43 10.24 20.42
N THR A 156 12.92 11.12 21.28
CA THR A 156 12.50 11.20 22.68
C THR A 156 11.84 12.56 22.94
N TYR A 157 10.59 12.57 23.41
CA TYR A 157 9.91 13.79 23.84
C TYR A 157 9.81 13.81 25.36
N THR A 158 10.73 14.54 25.98
CA THR A 158 10.86 14.68 27.44
C THR A 158 10.03 15.88 27.93
N GLN A 159 8.74 15.67 28.17
CA GLN A 159 7.98 16.49 29.12
C GLN A 159 7.49 15.65 30.30
N LYS A 160 6.98 16.34 31.34
CA LYS A 160 6.65 15.80 32.68
C LYS A 160 5.71 14.57 32.63
N ASP A 161 4.90 14.53 31.57
CA ASP A 161 4.27 13.35 30.99
C ASP A 161 4.87 13.22 29.58
N GLY A 162 5.59 12.14 29.33
CA GLY A 162 6.40 11.96 28.13
C GLY A 162 5.99 10.72 27.36
N TYR A 163 6.50 10.61 26.14
CA TYR A 163 6.39 9.37 25.38
C TYR A 163 7.71 9.05 24.68
N LEU A 164 8.02 7.76 24.61
CA LEU A 164 9.03 7.26 23.69
C LEU A 164 8.39 7.13 22.32
N CYS A 165 9.09 7.58 21.28
CA CYS A 165 8.63 7.50 19.90
C CYS A 165 9.61 6.67 19.08
N TYR A 166 9.11 5.60 18.49
CA TYR A 166 9.87 4.76 17.57
C TYR A 166 9.25 4.85 16.19
N PHE A 167 10.06 5.06 15.15
CA PHE A 167 9.58 4.88 13.79
C PHE A 167 9.41 3.39 13.55
N ILE A 168 8.22 3.00 13.09
CA ILE A 168 7.87 1.60 12.84
C ILE A 168 7.53 1.32 11.39
N GLY A 169 7.62 2.33 10.55
CA GLY A 169 7.36 2.26 9.12
C GLY A 169 7.00 3.61 8.57
N ASN A 170 6.44 3.61 7.37
CA ASN A 170 5.88 4.78 6.72
C ASN A 170 4.36 4.72 6.68
N GLU A 171 3.75 5.92 6.68
CA GLU A 171 2.35 6.12 6.35
C GLU A 171 2.23 7.35 5.46
N TYR A 172 2.05 7.12 4.16
CA TYR A 172 2.13 8.14 3.11
C TYR A 172 3.46 8.94 3.14
N LEU A 173 3.39 10.27 3.31
CA LEU A 173 4.56 11.16 3.39
C LEU A 173 5.14 11.28 4.80
N TRP A 174 4.58 10.55 5.76
CA TRP A 174 4.86 10.64 7.18
C TRP A 174 5.43 9.33 7.70
N HIS A 175 6.05 9.36 8.88
CA HIS A 175 6.49 8.15 9.55
C HIS A 175 5.36 7.59 10.41
N LYS A 176 5.15 6.28 10.30
CA LYS A 176 4.32 5.55 11.24
C LYS A 176 5.10 5.39 12.54
N THR A 177 4.50 5.80 13.66
CA THR A 177 5.16 5.81 14.96
C THR A 177 4.55 4.78 15.91
N TYR A 178 5.38 4.23 16.78
CA TYR A 178 4.95 3.52 17.98
C TYR A 178 5.30 4.37 19.19
N GLU A 179 4.26 4.81 19.88
CA GLU A 179 4.31 5.76 20.97
C GLU A 179 4.05 5.03 22.29
N ILE A 180 4.99 5.12 23.23
CA ILE A 180 4.88 4.52 24.57
C ILE A 180 4.78 5.65 25.58
N TYR A 181 3.59 5.84 26.14
CA TYR A 181 3.31 6.90 27.11
C TYR A 181 3.60 6.42 28.53
N TYR A 182 4.18 7.30 29.34
CA TYR A 182 4.51 7.01 30.73
C TYR A 182 4.21 8.20 31.65
N ASN A 183 3.91 7.90 32.91
CA ASN A 183 3.61 8.91 33.93
C ASN A 183 4.89 9.48 34.57
N SER A 184 4.75 10.46 35.45
CA SER A 184 5.87 11.06 36.19
C SER A 184 6.68 10.10 37.06
N GLU A 185 6.16 8.91 37.37
CA GLU A 185 6.87 7.86 38.12
C GLU A 185 7.67 6.92 37.19
N GLY A 186 7.67 7.18 35.88
CA GLY A 186 8.33 6.35 34.89
C GLY A 186 7.61 5.04 34.57
N LYS A 187 6.32 4.92 34.91
CA LYS A 187 5.51 3.73 34.59
C LYS A 187 4.73 3.94 33.31
N VAL A 188 4.78 2.93 32.43
CA VAL A 188 4.02 2.93 31.18
C VAL A 188 2.53 2.90 31.47
N THR A 189 1.78 3.81 30.84
CA THR A 189 0.32 3.91 31.00
C THR A 189 -0.42 3.37 29.79
N SER A 190 0.14 3.54 28.59
CA SER A 190 -0.51 3.14 27.33
C SER A 190 0.47 3.11 26.16
N THR A 191 0.11 2.34 25.13
CA THR A 191 0.79 2.32 23.83
C THR A 191 -0.16 2.82 22.75
N LYS A 192 0.39 3.42 21.69
CA LYS A 192 -0.40 3.89 20.55
C LYS A 192 0.42 3.81 19.27
N ILE A 193 -0.26 3.49 18.17
CA ILE A 193 0.29 3.67 16.82
C ILE A 193 -0.15 5.06 16.32
N GLY A 194 0.82 5.89 15.93
CA GLY A 194 0.63 7.25 15.45
C GLY A 194 1.24 7.49 14.07
N VAL A 195 1.19 8.75 13.64
CA VAL A 195 1.76 9.23 12.38
C VAL A 195 2.42 10.59 12.66
N SER A 196 3.69 10.76 12.25
CA SER A 196 4.51 11.96 12.49
C SER A 196 5.24 12.47 11.26
#